data_AF-A0A7Y2K481-F1
#
_entry.id   AF-A0A7Y2K481-F1
#
_cell.length_a   1.000
_cell.length_b   1.000
_cell.length_c   1.000
_cell.angle_alpha   90.00
_cell.angle_beta   90.00
_cell.angle_gamma   90.00
#
_symmetry.space_group_name_H-M   'P 1'
#
loop_
_entity.id
_entity.type
_entity.pdbx_description
1 polymer ?
#
loop_
_entity_poly.entity_id
_entity_poly.type
_entity_poly.pdbx_seq_one_letter_code
_entity_poly.pdbx_strand_id
1 'polypeptide(L)'
;VKKREEILENIEQRISVSLSRTNNSLEEFLWADRITNFCDWVSFNFCYEKDFIDKVEVYTRRNSSVKTELTFQSNPAGEIGVDPWPFSAKSIKGFINAYEKEDYPIKLKSLSKEYHIIAQKIPANY
;
A
#
# COMPACT_ATOMS: atom_id res chain seq x y z
N VAL A 1 28.03 9.73 4.69
CA VAL A 1 27.35 10.30 5.87
C VAL A 1 26.69 11.64 5.52
N LYS A 2 27.44 12.69 5.13
CA LYS A 2 26.89 13.99 4.66
C LYS A 2 25.68 13.94 3.72
N LYS A 3 25.74 13.11 2.66
CA LYS A 3 24.66 13.00 1.66
C LYS A 3 23.34 12.45 2.20
N ARG A 4 23.36 11.67 3.29
CA ARG A 4 22.15 11.15 3.95
C ARG A 4 21.52 12.22 4.84
N GLU A 5 22.34 12.96 5.57
CA GLU A 5 21.91 14.06 6.44
C GLU A 5 21.24 15.17 5.61
N GLU A 6 21.85 15.56 4.50
CA GLU A 6 21.27 16.54 3.56
C GLU A 6 19.92 16.09 2.97
N ILE A 7 19.73 14.79 2.73
CA ILE A 7 18.45 14.24 2.26
C ILE A 7 17.39 14.33 3.36
N LEU A 8 17.75 13.98 4.59
CA LEU A 8 16.83 14.02 5.73
C LEU A 8 16.39 15.46 6.04
N GLU A 9 17.31 16.41 6.05
CA GLU A 9 17.00 17.84 6.23
C GLU A 9 16.05 18.37 5.14
N ASN A 10 16.29 18.00 3.88
CA ASN A 10 15.39 18.37 2.79
C ASN A 10 13.99 17.78 2.93
N ILE A 11 13.87 16.55 3.44
CA ILE A 11 12.57 15.91 3.70
C ILE A 11 11.85 16.66 4.83
N GLU A 12 12.53 16.95 5.94
CA GLU A 12 11.95 17.68 7.08
C GLU A 12 11.46 19.07 6.69
N GLN A 13 12.23 19.80 5.86
CA GLN A 13 11.80 21.09 5.33
C GLN A 13 10.52 20.96 4.49
N ARG A 14 10.43 19.95 3.63
CA ARG A 14 9.23 19.72 2.79
C ARG A 14 8.01 19.33 3.61
N ILE A 15 8.19 18.56 4.68
CA ILE A 15 7.12 18.24 5.64
C ILE A 15 6.64 19.52 6.32
N SER A 16 7.56 20.35 6.82
CA SER A 16 7.23 21.63 7.46
C SER A 16 6.46 22.58 6.52
N VAL A 17 6.88 22.69 5.25
CA VAL A 17 6.17 23.47 4.23
C VAL A 17 4.77 22.92 3.93
N SER A 18 4.60 21.60 3.96
CA SER A 18 3.29 20.99 3.72
C SER A 18 2.36 21.17 4.92
N LEU A 19 2.89 21.06 6.14
CA LEU A 19 2.15 21.33 7.38
C LEU A 19 1.68 22.77 7.45
N SER A 20 2.50 23.76 7.07
CA SER A 20 2.08 25.18 7.08
C SER A 20 0.98 25.52 6.08
N ARG A 21 0.74 24.65 5.09
CA ARG A 21 -0.32 24.80 4.07
C ARG A 21 -1.59 24.02 4.40
N THR A 22 -1.59 23.23 5.47
CA THR A 22 -2.73 22.40 5.85
C THR A 22 -3.10 22.68 7.31
N ASN A 23 -4.34 22.40 7.71
CA ASN A 23 -4.74 22.52 9.10
C ASN A 23 -4.45 21.23 9.91
N ASN A 24 -3.50 20.42 9.43
CA ASN A 24 -3.19 19.11 9.97
C ASN A 24 -2.03 19.19 10.98
N SER A 25 -2.10 18.39 12.04
CA SER A 25 -0.97 18.21 12.95
C SER A 25 0.10 17.31 12.33
N LEU A 26 1.32 17.37 12.88
CA LEU A 26 2.41 16.47 12.50
C LEU A 26 2.02 14.99 12.69
N GLU A 27 1.26 14.67 13.73
CA GLU A 27 0.76 13.33 13.98
C GLU A 27 -0.16 12.83 12.85
N GLU A 28 -1.03 13.72 12.35
CA GLU A 28 -1.93 13.40 11.24
C GLU A 28 -1.17 13.19 9.92
N PHE A 29 -0.12 13.98 9.70
CA PHE A 29 0.77 13.79 8.56
C PHE A 29 1.50 12.45 8.61
N LEU A 30 2.12 12.13 9.75
CA LEU A 30 2.83 10.85 9.94
C LEU A 30 1.89 9.66 9.83
N TRP A 31 0.63 9.82 10.27
CA TRP A 31 -0.40 8.81 10.10
C TRP A 31 -0.72 8.59 8.61
N ALA A 32 -0.97 9.66 7.86
CA ALA A 32 -1.24 9.57 6.43
C ALA A 32 -0.07 8.96 5.66
N ASP A 33 1.17 9.32 6.00
CA ASP A 33 2.38 8.78 5.39
C ASP A 33 2.48 7.25 5.59
N ARG A 34 2.16 6.74 6.79
CA ARG A 34 2.11 5.29 7.05
C ARG A 34 1.10 4.57 6.16
N ILE A 35 -0.09 5.15 5.97
CA ILE A 35 -1.11 4.58 5.09
C ILE A 35 -0.60 4.55 3.65
N THR A 36 -0.04 5.65 3.16
CA THR A 36 0.50 5.75 1.79
C THR A 36 1.61 4.73 1.56
N ASN A 37 2.58 4.63 2.47
CA ASN A 37 3.67 3.66 2.36
C ASN A 37 3.16 2.21 2.28
N PHE A 38 2.14 1.87 3.07
CA PHE A 38 1.51 0.55 3.01
C PHE A 38 0.79 0.32 1.66
N CYS A 39 -0.01 1.28 1.20
CA CYS A 39 -0.71 1.20 -0.10
C CYS A 39 0.26 1.07 -1.27
N ASP A 40 1.36 1.83 -1.27
CA ASP A 40 2.41 1.76 -2.29
C ASP A 40 3.05 0.38 -2.29
N TRP A 41 3.42 -0.14 -1.11
CA TRP A 41 4.01 -1.48 -0.98
C TRP A 41 3.09 -2.58 -1.51
N VAL A 42 1.79 -2.56 -1.18
CA VAL A 42 0.81 -3.53 -1.71
C VAL A 42 0.71 -3.39 -3.24
N SER A 43 0.61 -2.16 -3.74
CA SER A 43 0.47 -1.87 -5.16
C SER A 43 1.69 -2.34 -5.96
N PHE A 44 2.90 -2.10 -5.47
CA PHE A 44 4.13 -2.57 -6.11
C PHE A 44 4.17 -4.09 -6.19
N ASN A 45 3.89 -4.80 -5.10
CA ASN A 45 3.89 -6.26 -5.11
C ASN A 45 2.83 -6.84 -6.05
N PHE A 46 1.63 -6.26 -6.06
CA PHE A 46 0.56 -6.67 -6.97
C PHE A 46 0.94 -6.49 -8.45
N CYS A 47 1.54 -5.34 -8.81
CA CYS A 47 1.95 -5.05 -10.19
C CYS A 47 3.00 -6.00 -10.76
N TYR A 48 3.71 -6.76 -9.92
CA TYR A 48 4.67 -7.77 -10.39
C TYR A 48 4.05 -9.14 -10.66
N GLU A 49 2.73 -9.29 -10.54
CA GLU A 49 1.98 -10.54 -10.79
C GLU A 49 2.55 -11.77 -10.07
N LYS A 50 3.25 -11.54 -8.95
CA LYS A 50 3.79 -12.64 -8.15
C LYS A 50 2.70 -13.11 -7.20
N ASP A 51 2.42 -14.41 -7.21
CA ASP A 51 1.80 -15.04 -6.05
C ASP A 51 2.74 -14.79 -4.87
N PHE A 52 2.28 -13.97 -3.93
CA PHE A 52 3.06 -13.66 -2.74
C PHE A 52 2.20 -13.86 -1.52
N ILE A 53 2.85 -14.40 -0.49
CA ILE A 53 2.38 -14.33 0.88
C ILE A 53 3.41 -13.52 1.63
N ASP A 54 2.98 -12.43 2.25
CA ASP A 54 3.89 -11.57 2.98
C ASP A 54 3.20 -10.98 4.21
N LYS A 55 4.02 -10.56 5.18
CA LYS A 55 3.60 -10.03 6.46
C LYS A 55 3.98 -8.55 6.55
N VAL A 56 3.03 -7.75 7.01
CA VAL A 56 3.28 -6.32 7.23
C VAL A 56 2.60 -5.87 8.50
N GLU A 57 3.36 -5.12 9.29
CA GLU A 57 2.83 -4.52 10.50
C GLU A 57 2.16 -3.19 10.16
N VAL A 58 0.87 -3.07 10.41
CA VAL A 58 0.14 -1.81 10.26
C VAL A 58 -0.47 -1.37 11.57
N TYR A 59 -0.71 -0.07 11.69
CA TYR A 59 -1.60 0.42 12.72
C TYR A 59 -3.02 0.38 12.17
N THR A 60 -3.90 -0.42 12.77
CA THR A 60 -5.30 -0.56 12.32
C THR A 60 -6.19 0.58 12.82
N ARG A 61 -5.70 1.39 13.78
CA ARG A 61 -6.41 2.53 14.36
C ARG A 61 -5.47 3.72 14.47
N ARG A 62 -6.00 4.92 14.16
CA ARG A 62 -5.28 6.20 14.10
C ARG A 62 -4.38 6.48 15.30
N ASN A 63 -4.89 6.21 16.51
CA ASN A 63 -4.21 6.55 17.76
C ASN A 63 -3.68 5.30 18.48
N SER A 64 -3.57 4.17 17.79
CA SER A 64 -2.98 2.96 18.38
C SER A 64 -1.47 3.09 18.44
N SER A 65 -0.88 2.80 19.59
CA SER A 65 0.56 2.54 19.71
C SER A 65 0.92 1.10 19.37
N VAL A 66 -0.08 0.24 19.18
CA VAL A 66 0.09 -1.18 18.88
C VAL A 66 -0.07 -1.40 17.38
N LYS A 67 0.94 -2.03 16.79
CA LYS A 67 0.85 -2.54 15.42
C LYS A 67 0.18 -3.90 15.42
N THR A 68 -0.55 -4.18 14.35
CA THR A 68 -1.12 -5.48 14.03
C THR A 68 -0.34 -6.04 12.86
N GLU A 69 0.25 -7.22 13.04
CA GLU A 69 0.80 -7.98 11.91
C GLU A 69 -0.36 -8.49 11.06
N LEU A 70 -0.33 -8.12 9.79
CA LEU A 70 -1.25 -8.60 8.77
C LEU A 70 -0.51 -9.53 7.84
N THR A 71 -1.18 -10.62 7.44
CA THR A 71 -0.75 -11.48 6.35
C THR A 71 -1.55 -11.10 5.11
N PHE A 72 -0.86 -10.92 3.98
CA PHE A 72 -1.44 -10.68 2.68
C PHE A 72 -1.19 -11.89 1.79
N GLN A 73 -2.17 -12.24 0.97
CA GLN A 73 -2.02 -13.21 -0.10
C GLN A 73 -2.63 -12.63 -1.37
N SER A 74 -1.88 -12.60 -2.47
CA SER A 74 -2.44 -12.30 -3.78
C SER A 74 -2.50 -13.56 -4.65
N ASN A 75 -3.44 -13.60 -5.60
CA ASN A 75 -3.54 -14.64 -6.61
C ASN A 75 -3.56 -14.04 -8.04
N PRO A 76 -3.33 -14.85 -9.09
CA PRO A 76 -3.29 -14.35 -10.47
C PRO A 76 -4.67 -13.90 -10.99
N ALA A 77 -5.75 -14.27 -10.28
CA ALA A 77 -7.11 -13.85 -10.61
C ALA A 77 -7.38 -12.39 -10.23
N GLY A 78 -6.55 -11.77 -9.40
CA GLY A 78 -6.72 -10.38 -8.94
C GLY A 78 -7.45 -10.25 -7.60
N GLU A 79 -7.50 -11.33 -6.83
CA GLU A 79 -7.99 -11.30 -5.45
C GLU A 79 -6.82 -11.10 -4.49
N ILE A 80 -7.05 -10.27 -3.48
CA ILE A 80 -6.11 -10.02 -2.39
C ILE A 80 -6.80 -10.40 -1.08
N GLY A 81 -6.32 -11.48 -0.46
CA GLY A 81 -6.71 -11.91 0.87
C GLY A 81 -5.90 -11.21 1.95
N VAL A 82 -6.56 -10.84 3.05
CA VAL A 82 -5.92 -10.18 4.21
C VAL A 82 -6.39 -10.79 5.53
N ASP A 83 -5.45 -11.08 6.44
CA ASP A 83 -5.71 -11.61 7.79
C ASP A 83 -4.78 -10.99 8.86
N PRO A 84 -5.29 -10.38 9.95
CA PRO A 84 -6.69 -10.04 10.19
C PRO A 84 -7.16 -8.89 9.29
N TRP A 85 -8.47 -8.80 9.07
CA TRP A 85 -9.05 -7.74 8.24
C TRP A 85 -8.90 -6.35 8.91
N PRO A 86 -8.17 -5.39 8.32
CA PRO A 86 -7.86 -4.12 8.98
C PRO A 86 -8.86 -3.00 8.67
N PHE A 87 -9.78 -3.21 7.71
CA PHE A 87 -10.65 -2.16 7.18
C PHE A 87 -12.05 -2.19 7.81
N SER A 88 -12.72 -1.03 7.85
CA SER A 88 -14.12 -0.94 8.31
C SER A 88 -15.13 -1.43 7.26
N ALA A 89 -14.78 -1.36 5.98
CA ALA A 89 -15.58 -1.93 4.90
C ALA A 89 -15.52 -3.46 4.92
N LYS A 90 -16.57 -4.15 4.44
CA LYS A 90 -16.57 -5.63 4.37
C LYS A 90 -15.61 -6.19 3.31
N SER A 91 -15.38 -5.41 2.26
CA SER A 91 -14.52 -5.72 1.12
C SER A 91 -14.20 -4.42 0.37
N ILE A 92 -13.11 -4.39 -0.39
CA ILE A 92 -12.75 -3.28 -1.28
C ILE A 92 -12.74 -3.81 -2.71
N LYS A 93 -13.31 -3.05 -3.65
CA LYS A 93 -13.34 -3.40 -5.07
C LYS A 93 -12.91 -2.20 -5.90
N GLY A 94 -12.31 -2.45 -7.05
CA GLY A 94 -11.94 -1.39 -7.98
C GLY A 94 -11.41 -1.95 -9.29
N PHE A 95 -10.81 -1.08 -10.10
CA PHE A 95 -10.22 -1.44 -11.39
C PHE A 95 -8.74 -1.08 -11.42
N ILE A 96 -7.96 -1.94 -12.05
CA ILE A 96 -6.57 -1.68 -12.42
C ILE A 96 -6.54 -1.45 -13.92
N ASN A 97 -5.99 -0.30 -14.31
CA ASN A 97 -5.72 0.01 -15.71
C ASN A 97 -4.27 -0.36 -16.01
N ALA A 98 -4.08 -1.23 -16.98
CA ALA A 98 -2.77 -1.74 -17.38
C ALA A 98 -2.64 -1.75 -18.90
N TYR A 99 -1.46 -2.11 -19.39
CA TYR A 99 -1.22 -2.36 -20.81
C TYR A 99 -0.92 -3.84 -21.04
N GLU A 100 -1.38 -4.38 -22.16
CA GLU A 100 -1.02 -5.75 -22.53
C GLU A 100 0.49 -5.84 -22.75
N LYS A 101 1.07 -6.97 -22.35
CA LYS A 101 2.51 -7.22 -22.49
C LYS A 101 2.91 -7.39 -23.96
N GLU A 102 2.03 -7.93 -24.79
CA GLU A 102 2.27 -8.11 -26.22
C GLU A 102 2.50 -6.75 -26.89
N ASP A 103 3.61 -6.62 -27.62
CA ASP A 103 4.07 -5.39 -28.27
C ASP A 103 4.37 -4.19 -27.35
N TYR A 104 4.40 -4.33 -26.03
CA TYR A 104 4.84 -3.27 -25.12
C TYR A 104 6.37 -3.07 -25.17
N PRO A 105 6.89 -1.83 -25.23
CA PRO A 105 6.19 -0.54 -25.21
C PRO A 105 5.87 0.05 -26.61
N ILE A 106 6.05 -0.71 -27.69
CA ILE A 106 5.90 -0.24 -29.09
C ILE A 106 4.45 0.13 -29.40
N LYS A 107 3.48 -0.68 -28.92
CA LYS A 107 2.05 -0.44 -29.08
C LYS A 107 1.35 -0.56 -27.74
N LEU A 108 0.74 0.54 -27.30
CA LEU A 108 -0.01 0.58 -26.04
C LEU A 108 -1.43 0.06 -26.29
N LYS A 109 -1.71 -1.16 -25.83
CA LYS A 109 -3.08 -1.70 -25.77
C LYS A 109 -3.54 -1.70 -24.33
N SER A 110 -4.44 -0.78 -23.98
CA SER A 110 -4.95 -0.67 -22.62
C SER A 110 -5.93 -1.79 -22.29
N LEU A 111 -5.86 -2.26 -21.06
CA LEU A 111 -6.83 -3.17 -20.46
C LEU A 111 -7.25 -2.65 -19.09
N SER A 112 -8.47 -2.98 -18.69
CA SER A 112 -8.98 -2.71 -17.34
C SER A 112 -9.41 -4.03 -16.72
N LYS A 113 -8.87 -4.36 -15.55
CA LYS A 113 -9.19 -5.59 -14.81
C LYS A 113 -9.72 -5.22 -13.43
N GLU A 114 -10.83 -5.82 -13.04
CA GLU A 114 -11.37 -5.64 -11.68
C GLU A 114 -10.46 -6.34 -10.66
N TYR A 115 -10.29 -5.73 -9.49
CA TYR A 115 -9.62 -6.35 -8.33
C TYR A 115 -10.54 -6.34 -7.12
N HIS A 116 -10.35 -7.34 -6.24
CA HIS A 116 -11.18 -7.55 -5.05
C HIS A 116 -10.26 -7.81 -3.85
N ILE A 117 -10.42 -7.02 -2.79
CA ILE A 117 -9.73 -7.21 -1.50
C ILE A 117 -10.76 -7.68 -0.48
N ILE A 118 -10.49 -8.82 0.13
CA ILE A 118 -11.43 -9.50 1.03
C ILE A 118 -10.74 -9.97 2.32
N ALA A 119 -11.53 -10.10 3.38
CA ALA A 119 -11.11 -10.81 4.56
C ALA A 119 -10.96 -12.29 4.21
N GLN A 120 -9.75 -12.83 4.37
CA GLN A 120 -9.47 -14.24 4.08
C GLN A 120 -8.54 -14.75 5.16
N LYS A 121 -8.92 -15.83 5.84
CA LYS A 121 -8.04 -16.48 6.81
C LYS A 121 -6.87 -17.12 6.06
N ILE A 122 -5.63 -16.73 6.39
CA ILE A 122 -4.44 -17.25 5.74
C ILE A 122 -3.74 -18.23 6.69
N PRO A 123 -3.60 -19.52 6.33
CA PRO A 123 -2.88 -20.49 7.14
C PRO A 123 -1.46 -20.04 7.51
N ALA A 124 -1.03 -20.30 8.74
CA ALA A 124 0.29 -19.89 9.23
C ALA A 124 1.48 -20.69 8.64
N ASN A 125 1.23 -21.67 7.76
CA ASN A 125 2.20 -22.66 7.31
C ASN A 125 2.57 -22.51 5.82
N TYR A 126 2.82 -21.30 5.36
CA TYR A 126 3.41 -21.05 4.04
C TYR A 126 4.89 -20.70 4.16
#